data_AF-A0A2T1DDK4-F1
#
_entry.id   AF-A0A2T1DDK4-F1
#
_cell.length_a   1.000
_cell.length_b   1.000
_cell.length_c   1.000
_cell.angle_alpha   90.00
_cell.angle_beta   90.00
_cell.angle_gamma   90.00
#
_symmetry.space_group_name_H-M   'P 1'
#
loop_
_entity.id
_entity.type
_entity.pdbx_description
1 polymer ?
#
loop_
_entity_poly.entity_id
_entity_poly.type
_entity_poly.pdbx_seq_one_letter_code
_entity_poly.pdbx_strand_id
1 'polypeptide(L)'
;MISNRVSNFFLAALPLLLLVSCTGGSSTQSPQPTQSTVSTQDNKAQLCTDLARFDTAVAALKSMSPSSTVGDFRKARDQVKTAYSAVKATAATVQDSKIADLDKAYANLDTAITGMPDNATLSQANAMVTPKVAAVQAAEAQMKSRVSCP
;
A
#
# COMPACT_ATOMS: atom_id res chain seq x y z
N MET A 1 50.33 -11.56 -25.74
CA MET A 1 49.28 -12.56 -25.43
C MET A 1 47.99 -12.05 -26.08
N ILE A 2 47.76 -12.15 -27.39
CA ILE A 2 47.53 -13.34 -28.25
C ILE A 2 46.41 -14.23 -27.72
N SER A 3 45.23 -14.01 -28.31
CA SER A 3 44.27 -14.98 -28.85
C SER A 3 43.76 -16.11 -27.94
N ASN A 4 42.44 -16.16 -27.77
CA ASN A 4 41.73 -17.42 -27.90
C ASN A 4 40.33 -17.22 -28.48
N ARG A 5 40.26 -17.16 -29.82
CA ARG A 5 39.08 -17.57 -30.58
C ARG A 5 39.31 -19.00 -31.02
N VAL A 6 38.38 -19.90 -30.74
CA VAL A 6 38.23 -21.12 -31.53
C VAL A 6 36.75 -21.40 -31.74
N SER A 7 36.33 -21.10 -32.96
CA SER A 7 35.09 -21.51 -33.59
C SER A 7 34.99 -23.03 -33.60
N ASN A 8 33.77 -23.57 -33.42
CA ASN A 8 33.45 -24.85 -34.03
C ASN A 8 32.17 -24.71 -34.86
N PHE A 9 32.41 -24.61 -36.16
CA PHE A 9 31.44 -24.78 -37.24
C PHE A 9 30.87 -26.19 -37.19
N PHE A 10 29.55 -26.34 -37.26
CA PHE A 10 28.97 -27.51 -37.91
C PHE A 10 27.93 -27.08 -38.94
N LEU A 11 28.20 -27.55 -40.15
CA LEU A 11 27.53 -27.30 -41.42
C LEU A 11 26.16 -28.01 -41.51
N ALA A 12 25.27 -27.34 -42.25
CA ALA A 12 24.37 -27.87 -43.27
C ALA A 12 23.27 -28.90 -42.89
N ALA A 13 22.01 -28.46 -43.00
CA ALA A 13 21.02 -29.06 -43.91
C ALA A 13 19.75 -28.18 -43.97
N LEU A 14 19.48 -27.59 -45.14
CA LEU A 14 18.15 -27.08 -45.52
C LEU A 14 17.21 -28.28 -45.80
N PRO A 15 15.91 -28.17 -45.48
CA PRO A 15 14.99 -27.85 -46.57
C PRO A 15 13.97 -26.76 -46.25
N LEU A 16 13.75 -25.96 -47.29
CA LEU A 16 12.62 -25.09 -47.59
C LEU A 16 11.28 -25.58 -47.00
N LEU A 17 10.61 -24.69 -46.25
CA LEU A 17 9.15 -24.64 -46.18
C LEU A 17 8.72 -23.17 -46.22
N LEU A 18 8.22 -22.79 -47.39
CA LEU A 18 7.59 -21.51 -47.69
C LEU A 18 6.16 -21.49 -47.16
N LEU A 19 5.85 -20.62 -46.19
CA LEU A 19 4.49 -20.09 -46.00
C LEU A 19 4.54 -18.62 -45.57
N VAL A 20 4.11 -17.78 -46.51
CA VAL A 20 3.59 -16.39 -46.45
C VAL A 20 2.87 -16.10 -45.11
N SER A 21 3.20 -15.05 -44.34
CA SER A 21 2.67 -13.67 -44.52
C SER A 21 3.19 -12.65 -43.46
N CYS A 22 3.39 -11.41 -43.92
CA CYS A 22 3.29 -10.08 -43.26
C CYS A 22 4.09 -9.73 -41.98
N THR A 23 5.29 -9.20 -42.20
CA THR A 23 5.81 -7.88 -41.71
C THR A 23 5.43 -7.39 -40.30
N GLY A 24 6.38 -7.47 -39.36
CA GLY A 24 6.34 -6.75 -38.08
C GLY A 24 7.44 -7.07 -37.07
N GLY A 25 8.71 -7.13 -37.49
CA GLY A 25 9.88 -6.90 -36.64
C GLY A 25 10.02 -7.67 -35.32
N SER A 26 10.49 -8.91 -35.39
CA SER A 26 11.14 -9.59 -34.26
C SER A 26 12.47 -8.89 -33.96
N SER A 27 12.55 -8.17 -32.85
CA SER A 27 13.82 -7.94 -32.16
C SER A 27 13.83 -8.83 -30.93
N THR A 28 14.68 -9.85 -30.97
CA THR A 28 15.27 -10.52 -29.82
C THR A 28 15.53 -9.53 -28.69
N GLN A 29 14.67 -9.51 -27.67
CA GLN A 29 14.90 -8.75 -26.46
C GLN A 29 15.70 -9.63 -25.50
N SER A 30 17.00 -9.37 -25.45
CA SER A 30 17.87 -9.75 -24.34
C SER A 30 17.14 -9.53 -23.00
N PRO A 31 17.26 -10.44 -22.02
CA PRO A 31 16.76 -10.17 -20.67
C PRO A 31 17.62 -9.04 -20.05
N GLN A 32 17.15 -7.80 -20.20
CA GLN A 32 17.65 -6.62 -19.52
C GLN A 32 16.66 -6.27 -18.39
N PRO A 33 17.11 -5.92 -17.17
CA PRO A 33 16.27 -5.92 -15.97
C PRO A 33 15.27 -4.75 -16.00
N THR A 34 14.03 -5.01 -16.39
CA THR A 34 12.88 -4.09 -16.26
C THR A 34 12.12 -4.25 -14.93
N GLN A 35 12.63 -5.08 -14.01
CA GLN A 35 11.90 -5.47 -12.80
C GLN A 35 11.76 -4.39 -11.72
N SER A 36 12.51 -3.29 -11.79
CA SER A 36 12.55 -2.29 -10.71
C SER A 36 11.41 -1.24 -10.78
N THR A 37 10.88 -0.93 -11.96
CA THR A 37 9.78 0.03 -12.13
C THR A 37 8.40 -0.62 -11.93
N VAL A 38 8.24 -1.86 -12.40
CA VAL A 38 6.99 -2.65 -12.20
C VAL A 38 6.73 -2.86 -10.71
N SER A 39 7.73 -3.33 -9.96
CA SER A 39 7.61 -3.53 -8.50
C SER A 39 7.31 -2.25 -7.73
N THR A 40 7.86 -1.11 -8.13
CA THR A 40 7.55 0.19 -7.49
C THR A 40 6.11 0.62 -7.76
N GLN A 41 5.60 0.44 -8.98
CA GLN A 41 4.22 0.76 -9.33
C GLN A 41 3.23 -0.16 -8.60
N ASP A 42 3.53 -1.46 -8.52
CA ASP A 42 2.73 -2.43 -7.79
C ASP A 42 2.70 -2.10 -6.29
N ASN A 43 3.83 -1.71 -5.70
CA ASN A 43 3.89 -1.29 -4.29
C ASN A 43 3.08 -0.01 -4.03
N LYS A 44 3.05 0.95 -4.96
CA LYS A 44 2.20 2.15 -4.85
C LYS A 44 0.71 1.81 -4.92
N ALA A 45 0.31 0.93 -5.85
CA ALA A 45 -1.06 0.47 -5.95
C ALA A 45 -1.51 -0.27 -4.68
N GLN A 46 -0.61 -1.09 -4.11
CA GLN A 46 -0.85 -1.77 -2.86
C GLN A 46 -0.97 -0.78 -1.69
N LEU A 47 -0.11 0.23 -1.61
CA LEU A 47 -0.23 1.28 -0.60
C LEU A 47 -1.58 2.02 -0.69
N CYS A 48 -2.04 2.34 -1.90
CA CYS A 48 -3.36 2.95 -2.09
C CYS A 48 -4.51 2.04 -1.62
N THR A 49 -4.39 0.74 -1.89
CA THR A 49 -5.35 -0.26 -1.42
C THR A 49 -5.38 -0.31 0.11
N ASP A 50 -4.22 -0.29 0.75
CA ASP A 50 -4.13 -0.34 2.22
C ASP A 50 -4.60 0.97 2.86
N LEU A 51 -4.34 2.13 2.24
CA LEU A 51 -4.89 3.41 2.66
C LEU A 51 -6.42 3.41 2.58
N ALA A 52 -7.02 2.88 1.51
CA ALA A 52 -8.47 2.78 1.38
C ALA A 52 -9.10 1.86 2.44
N ARG A 53 -8.44 0.73 2.76
CA ARG A 53 -8.85 -0.16 3.85
C ARG A 53 -8.75 0.52 5.21
N PHE A 54 -7.69 1.27 5.42
CA PHE A 54 -7.49 2.05 6.64
C PHE A 54 -8.57 3.12 6.80
N ASP A 55 -8.89 3.89 5.75
CA ASP A 55 -10.00 4.86 5.74
C ASP A 55 -11.32 4.21 6.13
N THR A 56 -11.61 3.04 5.54
CA THR A 56 -12.83 2.29 5.81
C THR A 56 -12.92 1.90 7.29
N ALA A 57 -11.82 1.43 7.89
CA ALA A 57 -11.77 1.11 9.31
C ALA A 57 -11.95 2.35 10.19
N VAL A 58 -11.34 3.48 9.81
CA VAL A 58 -11.48 4.76 10.53
C VAL A 58 -12.90 5.31 10.42
N ALA A 59 -13.54 5.17 9.27
CA ALA A 59 -14.94 5.54 9.06
C ALA A 59 -15.89 4.66 9.88
N ALA A 60 -15.62 3.36 10.01
CA ALA A 60 -16.40 2.45 10.86
C ALA A 60 -16.30 2.84 12.35
N LEU A 61 -15.12 3.25 12.80
CA LEU A 61 -14.93 3.80 14.15
C LEU A 61 -15.72 5.10 14.36
N LYS A 62 -15.82 5.95 13.33
CA LYS A 62 -16.61 7.19 13.37
C LYS A 62 -18.11 6.95 13.39
N SER A 63 -18.58 5.90 12.71
CA SER A 63 -20.01 5.59 12.53
C SER A 63 -20.61 4.75 13.66
N MET A 64 -19.88 4.55 14.75
CA MET A 64 -20.36 3.79 15.90
C MET A 64 -21.64 4.39 16.48
N SER A 65 -22.59 3.50 16.80
CA SER A 65 -23.91 3.86 17.28
C SER A 65 -23.84 4.53 18.66
N PRO A 66 -24.79 5.43 18.99
CA PRO A 66 -25.01 5.88 20.38
C PRO A 66 -25.30 4.74 21.37
N SER A 67 -25.58 3.54 20.90
CA SER A 67 -25.77 2.32 21.71
C SER A 67 -24.54 1.42 21.82
N SER A 68 -23.42 1.79 21.19
CA SER A 68 -22.16 1.03 21.28
C SER A 68 -21.59 1.04 22.70
N THR A 69 -20.56 0.26 22.99
CA THR A 69 -19.86 0.30 24.28
C THR A 69 -18.43 0.80 24.12
N VAL A 70 -17.78 1.21 25.22
CA VAL A 70 -16.32 1.49 25.21
C VAL A 70 -15.54 0.27 24.70
N GLY A 71 -15.99 -0.95 25.04
CA GLY A 71 -15.43 -2.19 24.51
C GLY A 71 -15.53 -2.31 22.99
N ASP A 72 -16.62 -1.85 22.40
CA ASP A 72 -16.79 -1.84 20.94
C ASP A 72 -15.87 -0.81 20.28
N PHE A 73 -15.66 0.36 20.90
CA PHE A 73 -14.65 1.34 20.43
C PHE A 73 -13.23 0.75 20.43
N ARG A 74 -12.87 -0.01 21.48
CA ARG A 74 -11.56 -0.70 21.54
C ARG A 74 -11.43 -1.74 20.44
N LYS A 75 -12.47 -2.53 20.17
CA LYS A 75 -12.48 -3.50 19.06
C LYS A 75 -12.35 -2.82 17.69
N ALA A 76 -13.11 -1.76 17.45
CA ALA A 76 -13.01 -0.99 16.21
C ALA A 76 -11.61 -0.38 16.04
N ARG A 77 -11.01 0.11 17.13
CA ARG A 77 -9.61 0.57 17.15
C ARG A 77 -8.65 -0.54 16.75
N ASP A 78 -8.83 -1.78 17.21
CA ASP A 78 -7.95 -2.89 16.83
C ASP A 78 -8.03 -3.22 15.32
N GLN A 79 -9.20 -3.03 14.70
CA GLN A 79 -9.36 -3.12 13.25
C GLN A 79 -8.59 -1.98 12.55
N VAL A 80 -8.70 -0.74 13.04
CA VAL A 80 -7.93 0.41 12.54
C VAL A 80 -6.43 0.15 12.67
N LYS A 81 -5.97 -0.38 13.81
CA LYS A 81 -4.57 -0.74 14.06
C LYS A 81 -4.03 -1.74 13.04
N THR A 82 -4.85 -2.75 12.72
CA THR A 82 -4.48 -3.79 11.76
C THR A 82 -4.31 -3.19 10.36
N ALA A 83 -5.27 -2.38 9.92
CA ALA A 83 -5.19 -1.69 8.63
C ALA A 83 -4.02 -0.68 8.58
N TYR A 84 -3.78 0.05 9.67
CA TYR A 84 -2.64 0.96 9.78
C TYR A 84 -1.29 0.25 9.67
N SER A 85 -1.18 -0.94 10.28
CA SER A 85 0.05 -1.75 10.20
C SER A 85 0.35 -2.17 8.77
N ALA A 86 -0.68 -2.46 7.96
CA ALA A 86 -0.51 -2.74 6.53
C ALA A 86 -0.01 -1.51 5.77
N VAL A 87 -0.62 -0.33 6.01
CA VAL A 87 -0.15 0.95 5.43
C VAL A 87 1.31 1.21 5.80
N LYS A 88 1.71 0.98 7.04
CA LYS A 88 3.10 1.19 7.49
C LYS A 88 4.08 0.24 6.79
N ALA A 89 3.70 -1.02 6.62
CA ALA A 89 4.52 -1.99 5.91
C ALA A 89 4.71 -1.58 4.45
N THR A 90 3.65 -1.16 3.75
CA THR A 90 3.70 -0.83 2.32
C THR A 90 4.26 0.56 2.05
N ALA A 91 4.08 1.52 2.96
CA ALA A 91 4.77 2.80 2.91
C ALA A 91 6.30 2.64 3.00
N ALA A 92 6.78 1.70 3.83
CA ALA A 92 8.19 1.40 3.93
C ALA A 92 8.77 0.82 2.63
N THR A 93 8.02 0.00 1.89
CA THR A 93 8.49 -0.59 0.61
C THR A 93 8.57 0.44 -0.51
N VAL A 94 7.70 1.44 -0.54
CA VAL A 94 7.77 2.57 -1.49
C VAL A 94 8.70 3.70 -1.04
N GLN A 95 9.38 3.54 0.11
CA GLN A 95 10.25 4.55 0.73
C GLN A 95 9.54 5.89 0.97
N ASP A 96 8.26 5.85 1.33
CA ASP A 96 7.51 7.06 1.66
C ASP A 96 7.91 7.57 3.05
N SER A 97 8.91 8.45 3.06
CA SER A 97 9.40 9.15 4.26
C SER A 97 8.35 10.02 4.96
N LYS A 98 7.16 10.20 4.37
CA LYS A 98 6.11 11.10 4.87
C LYS A 98 5.01 10.39 5.66
N ILE A 99 5.15 9.12 6.00
CA ILE A 99 4.22 8.42 6.92
C ILE A 99 4.17 9.05 8.32
N ALA A 100 5.14 9.88 8.71
CA ALA A 100 5.24 10.47 10.05
C ALA A 100 3.98 11.22 10.51
N ASP A 101 3.32 11.97 9.61
CA ASP A 101 2.09 12.69 9.96
C ASP A 101 0.92 11.73 10.23
N LEU A 102 0.81 10.67 9.43
CA LEU A 102 -0.17 9.61 9.63
C LEU A 102 0.11 8.79 10.90
N ASP A 103 1.38 8.48 11.17
CA ASP A 103 1.83 7.77 12.38
C ASP A 103 1.50 8.56 13.64
N LYS A 104 1.78 9.86 13.63
CA LYS A 104 1.42 10.77 14.72
C LYS A 104 -0.09 10.88 14.90
N ALA A 105 -0.86 11.02 13.82
CA ALA A 105 -2.31 11.10 13.90
C ALA A 105 -2.92 9.80 14.46
N TYR A 106 -2.47 8.65 13.95
CA TYR A 106 -2.88 7.33 14.43
C TYR A 106 -2.49 7.11 15.90
N ALA A 107 -1.26 7.44 16.32
CA ALA A 107 -0.82 7.28 17.70
C ALA A 107 -1.68 8.09 18.69
N ASN A 108 -2.09 9.30 18.29
CA ASN A 108 -3.00 10.12 19.08
C ASN A 108 -4.41 9.51 19.20
N LEU A 109 -4.92 8.90 18.12
CA LEU A 109 -6.19 8.17 18.13
C LEU A 109 -6.09 6.91 19.04
N ASP A 110 -5.04 6.12 18.88
CA ASP A 110 -4.77 4.92 19.67
C ASP A 110 -4.68 5.25 21.16
N THR A 111 -3.93 6.30 21.52
CA THR A 111 -3.79 6.78 22.89
C THR A 111 -5.13 7.24 23.48
N ALA A 112 -5.94 7.98 22.70
CA ALA A 112 -7.24 8.46 23.17
C ALA A 112 -8.21 7.31 23.49
N ILE A 113 -8.19 6.23 22.70
CA ILE A 113 -9.08 5.08 22.90
C ILE A 113 -8.54 4.15 24.00
N THR A 114 -7.23 3.90 24.03
CA THR A 114 -6.62 3.03 25.05
C THR A 114 -6.66 3.65 26.44
N GLY A 115 -6.39 4.96 26.56
CA GLY A 115 -6.42 5.71 27.81
C GLY A 115 -7.83 6.03 28.33
N MET A 116 -8.88 5.62 27.62
CA MET A 116 -10.26 5.83 28.04
C MET A 116 -10.58 4.96 29.27
N PRO A 117 -11.19 5.52 30.32
CA PRO A 117 -11.72 4.73 31.44
C PRO A 117 -12.83 3.78 30.98
N ASP A 118 -12.92 2.59 31.57
CA ASP A 118 -13.96 1.61 31.21
C ASP A 118 -15.37 2.07 31.62
N ASN A 119 -15.48 2.99 32.57
CA ASN A 119 -16.73 3.62 32.98
C ASN A 119 -17.02 4.93 32.22
N ALA A 120 -16.22 5.29 31.20
CA ALA A 120 -16.50 6.45 30.37
C ALA A 120 -17.85 6.29 29.66
N THR A 121 -18.62 7.37 29.63
CA THR A 121 -19.86 7.40 28.84
C THR A 121 -19.52 7.46 27.35
N LEU A 122 -20.45 7.01 26.50
CA LEU A 122 -20.26 7.06 25.05
C LEU A 122 -20.16 8.47 24.50
N SER A 123 -20.86 9.41 25.13
CA SER A 123 -20.74 10.83 24.77
C SER A 123 -19.32 11.35 25.01
N GLN A 124 -18.72 11.00 26.15
CA GLN A 124 -17.31 11.33 26.45
C GLN A 124 -16.35 10.63 25.48
N ALA A 125 -16.60 9.35 25.19
CA ALA A 125 -15.81 8.58 24.24
C ALA A 125 -15.81 9.24 22.84
N ASN A 126 -16.99 9.58 22.33
CA ASN A 126 -17.17 10.25 21.05
C ASN A 126 -16.51 11.63 21.01
N ALA A 127 -16.66 12.43 22.08
CA ALA A 127 -16.04 13.74 22.17
C ALA A 127 -14.50 13.65 22.11
N MET A 128 -13.91 12.61 22.71
CA MET A 128 -12.46 12.37 22.65
C MET A 128 -11.99 11.86 21.29
N VAL A 129 -12.75 10.95 20.68
CA VAL A 129 -12.35 10.22 19.46
C VAL A 129 -12.57 11.04 18.19
N THR A 130 -13.68 11.77 18.08
CA THR A 130 -14.07 12.52 16.87
C THR A 130 -12.97 13.44 16.31
N PRO A 131 -12.32 14.32 17.11
CA PRO A 131 -11.26 15.18 16.58
C PRO A 131 -10.01 14.38 16.17
N LYS A 132 -9.75 13.22 16.79
CA LYS A 132 -8.61 12.36 16.45
C LYS A 132 -8.85 11.61 15.14
N VAL A 133 -10.07 11.10 14.94
CA VAL A 133 -10.50 10.53 13.67
C VAL A 133 -10.37 11.55 12.53
N ALA A 134 -10.84 12.79 12.74
CA ALA A 134 -10.70 13.84 11.73
C ALA A 134 -9.22 14.12 11.37
N ALA A 135 -8.33 14.15 12.37
CA ALA A 135 -6.90 14.31 12.13
C ALA A 135 -6.29 13.14 11.34
N VAL A 136 -6.70 11.91 11.63
CA VAL A 136 -6.29 10.71 10.88
C VAL A 136 -6.75 10.79 9.43
N GLN A 137 -8.03 11.10 9.20
CA GLN A 137 -8.58 11.23 7.84
C GLN A 137 -7.86 12.34 7.04
N ALA A 138 -7.52 13.45 7.69
CA ALA A 138 -6.76 14.53 7.04
C ALA A 138 -5.34 14.09 6.65
N ALA A 139 -4.62 13.42 7.55
CA ALA A 139 -3.27 12.91 7.28
C ALA A 139 -3.28 11.83 6.19
N GLU A 140 -4.30 10.97 6.19
CA GLU A 140 -4.48 9.93 5.18
C GLU A 140 -4.80 10.52 3.80
N ALA A 141 -5.68 11.53 3.72
CA ALA A 141 -5.98 12.22 2.47
C ALA A 141 -4.74 12.92 1.88
N GLN A 142 -3.90 13.51 2.74
CA GLN A 142 -2.61 14.05 2.31
C GLN A 142 -1.70 12.96 1.75
N MET A 143 -1.65 11.78 2.39
CA MET A 143 -0.86 10.65 1.91
C MET A 143 -1.38 10.14 0.56
N LYS A 144 -2.69 9.90 0.44
CA LYS A 144 -3.36 9.51 -0.83
C LYS A 144 -3.01 10.48 -1.97
N SER A 145 -3.07 11.79 -1.72
CA SER A 145 -2.70 12.81 -2.70
C SER A 145 -1.23 12.74 -3.11
N ARG A 146 -0.31 12.47 -2.18
CA ARG A 146 1.13 12.39 -2.44
C ARG A 146 1.53 11.20 -3.30
N VAL A 147 0.90 10.05 -3.05
CA VAL A 147 1.18 8.82 -3.80
C VAL A 147 0.28 8.67 -5.03
N SER A 148 -0.54 9.69 -5.33
CA SER A 148 -1.47 9.76 -6.45
C SER A 148 -2.43 8.56 -6.49
N CYS A 149 -3.03 8.24 -5.34
CA CYS A 149 -4.09 7.24 -5.30
C CYS A 149 -5.31 7.71 -6.10
N PRO A 150 -5.98 6.79 -6.83
CA PRO A 150 -7.21 7.09 -7.55
C PRO A 150 -8.38 7.45 -6.62
#